data_AF-A0A396LEI2-F1
#
_entry.id   AF-A0A396LEI2-F1
#
_cell.length_a   1.000
_cell.length_b   1.000
_cell.length_c   1.000
_cell.angle_alpha   90.00
_cell.angle_beta   90.00
_cell.angle_gamma   90.00
#
_symmetry.space_group_name_H-M   'P 1'
#
loop_
_entity.id
_entity.type
_entity.pdbx_description
1 polymer ?
#
loop_
_entity_poly.entity_id
_entity_poly.type
_entity_poly.pdbx_seq_one_letter_code
_entity_poly.pdbx_strand_id
1 'polypeptide(L)'
;MKCPICGEEMLAGGLISAGISVGWVPKDEFDKKGLRRISYQEWHSIGNSSILLGQTKIPNAFLCKKYNKVIGVFDVRKTFSHYEAVTL
;
A
#
# COMPACT_ATOMS: atom_id res chain seq x y z
N MET A 1 3.29 -4.31 15.91
CA MET A 1 2.68 -5.63 15.59
C MET A 1 3.84 -6.50 15.17
N LYS A 2 3.93 -7.76 15.61
CA LYS A 2 5.03 -8.63 15.18
C LYS A 2 4.76 -9.24 13.82
N CYS A 3 5.78 -9.28 12.97
CA CYS A 3 5.73 -9.94 11.68
C CYS A 3 5.46 -11.45 11.88
N PRO A 4 4.42 -12.02 11.25
CA PRO A 4 4.11 -13.45 11.40
C PRO A 4 5.13 -14.36 10.73
N ILE A 5 6.10 -13.81 9.98
CA ILE A 5 7.14 -14.57 9.28
C ILE A 5 8.47 -14.52 10.04
N CYS A 6 8.97 -13.33 10.40
CA CYS A 6 10.29 -13.18 11.03
C CYS A 6 10.24 -12.76 12.52
N GLY A 7 9.07 -12.41 13.06
CA GLY A 7 8.91 -12.04 14.46
C GLY A 7 9.32 -10.61 14.85
N GLU A 8 9.88 -9.83 13.92
CA GLU A 8 10.28 -8.43 14.15
C GLU A 8 9.09 -7.48 14.34
N GLU A 9 9.33 -6.35 15.02
CA GLU A 9 8.32 -5.30 15.13
C GLU A 9 8.08 -4.61 13.78
N MET A 10 6.81 -4.55 13.40
CA MET A 10 6.35 -3.90 12.18
C MET A 10 5.91 -2.46 12.44
N LEU A 11 6.23 -1.59 11.49
CA LEU A 11 5.75 -0.20 11.47
C LEU A 11 4.23 -0.15 11.27
N ALA A 12 3.59 0.77 11.99
CA ALA A 12 2.16 1.05 11.80
C ALA A 12 1.96 1.90 10.53
N GLY A 13 0.90 1.61 9.78
CA GLY A 13 0.58 2.31 8.55
C GLY A 13 -0.67 1.74 7.88
N GLY A 14 -0.88 2.05 6.61
CA GLY A 14 -2.04 1.58 5.87
C GLY A 14 -1.81 1.52 4.38
N LEU A 15 -2.66 0.77 3.68
CA LEU A 15 -2.65 0.69 2.22
C LEU A 15 -3.52 1.78 1.64
N ILE A 16 -2.98 2.49 0.65
CA ILE A 16 -3.71 3.45 -0.17
C ILE A 16 -3.67 2.97 -1.61
N SER A 17 -4.79 3.15 -2.31
CA SER A 17 -4.89 2.93 -3.76
C SER A 17 -4.95 4.28 -4.47
N ALA A 18 -4.08 4.48 -5.44
CA ALA A 18 -4.03 5.65 -6.32
C ALA A 18 -4.02 5.16 -7.78
N GLY A 19 -5.20 5.20 -8.41
CA GLY A 19 -5.41 4.68 -9.76
C GLY A 19 -5.06 3.20 -9.88
N ILE A 20 -4.01 2.90 -10.64
CA ILE A 20 -3.49 1.55 -10.93
C ILE A 20 -2.38 1.10 -9.98
N SER A 21 -2.16 1.83 -8.89
CA SER A 21 -1.10 1.55 -7.93
C SER A 21 -1.66 1.40 -6.52
N VAL A 22 -1.11 0.46 -5.78
CA VAL A 22 -1.38 0.29 -4.35
C VAL A 22 -0.05 0.30 -3.62
N GLY A 23 0.00 1.04 -2.53
CA GLY A 23 1.18 1.16 -1.71
C GLY A 23 0.84 1.31 -0.25
N TRP A 24 1.83 1.02 0.58
CA TRP A 24 1.80 1.26 2.01
C TRP A 24 2.36 2.65 2.31
N VAL A 25 1.76 3.35 3.27
CA VAL A 25 2.27 4.61 3.84
C VAL A 25 2.32 4.50 5.37
N PRO A 26 3.22 5.23 6.05
CA PRO A 26 3.26 5.32 7.50
C PRO A 26 1.93 5.79 8.12
N LYS A 27 1.72 5.51 9.41
CA LYS A 27 0.46 5.80 10.10
C LYS A 27 0.11 7.30 10.12
N ASP A 28 1.08 8.16 10.38
CA ASP A 28 0.90 9.62 10.40
C ASP A 28 0.49 10.16 9.02
N GLU A 29 1.06 9.61 7.95
CA GLU A 29 0.67 9.85 6.56
C GLU A 29 -0.75 9.32 6.27
N PHE A 30 -1.04 8.08 6.68
CA PHE A 30 -2.34 7.43 6.49
C PHE A 30 -3.49 8.19 7.17
N ASP A 31 -3.24 8.75 8.35
CA ASP A 31 -4.23 9.47 9.15
C ASP A 31 -4.51 10.91 8.65
N LYS A 32 -3.77 11.41 7.63
CA LYS A 32 -3.97 12.74 7.05
C LYS A 32 -5.37 12.89 6.43
N LYS A 33 -5.94 14.10 6.52
CA LYS A 33 -7.26 14.47 5.98
C LYS A 33 -7.16 15.56 4.90
N GLY A 34 -8.14 15.61 3.98
CA GLY A 34 -8.26 16.65 2.96
C GLY A 34 -7.18 16.61 1.88
N LEU A 35 -6.82 17.75 1.29
CA LEU A 35 -5.79 17.87 0.23
C LEU A 35 -4.43 17.26 0.64
N ARG A 36 -4.13 17.22 1.94
CA ARG A 36 -2.93 16.57 2.49
C ARG A 36 -2.90 15.05 2.30
N ARG A 37 -4.03 14.42 1.96
CA ARG A 37 -4.16 12.99 1.65
C ARG A 37 -3.73 12.67 0.20
N ILE A 38 -3.61 13.68 -0.66
CA ILE A 38 -3.18 13.47 -2.05
C ILE A 38 -1.64 13.47 -2.14
N SER A 39 -0.97 14.02 -1.13
CA SER A 39 0.49 14.11 -1.06
C SER A 39 1.01 13.34 0.15
N TYR A 40 1.51 12.13 -0.11
CA TYR A 40 2.21 11.30 0.87
C TYR A 40 3.71 11.40 0.64
N GLN A 41 4.48 11.67 1.71
CA GLN A 41 5.95 11.77 1.60
C GLN A 41 6.62 10.40 1.54
N GLU A 42 6.08 9.43 2.28
CA GLU A 42 6.60 8.08 2.38
C GLU A 42 5.62 7.07 1.80
N TRP A 43 5.72 6.84 0.49
CA TRP A 43 4.96 5.79 -0.21
C TRP A 43 5.85 4.59 -0.48
N HIS A 44 5.34 3.38 -0.25
CA HIS A 44 6.03 2.12 -0.54
C HIS A 44 5.14 1.24 -1.42
N SER A 45 5.50 1.09 -2.70
CA SER A 45 4.72 0.26 -3.62
C SER A 45 4.79 -1.21 -3.24
N ILE A 46 3.66 -1.92 -3.31
CA ILE A 46 3.56 -3.33 -2.92
C ILE A 46 3.33 -4.25 -4.12
N GLY A 47 4.03 -5.38 -4.15
CA GLY A 47 3.84 -6.47 -5.11
C GLY A 47 4.29 -6.16 -6.55
N ASN A 48 3.91 -7.04 -7.48
CA ASN A 48 4.18 -6.89 -8.91
C ASN A 48 2.89 -6.45 -9.61
N SER A 49 2.75 -5.15 -9.87
CA SER A 49 1.58 -4.60 -10.56
C SER A 49 1.64 -4.95 -12.04
N SER A 50 1.09 -6.11 -12.41
CA SER A 50 0.69 -6.34 -13.80
C SER A 50 -0.64 -5.61 -14.01
N ILE A 51 -0.60 -4.60 -14.85
CA ILE A 51 -1.79 -3.85 -15.28
C ILE A 51 -2.33 -4.57 -16.50
N LEU A 52 -3.51 -5.17 -16.37
CA LEU A 52 -4.24 -5.71 -17.51
C LEU A 52 -5.60 -5.03 -17.53
N LEU A 53 -5.89 -4.29 -18.60
CA LEU A 53 -7.17 -3.62 -18.81
C LEU A 53 -7.59 -2.69 -17.65
N GLY A 54 -6.64 -1.97 -17.05
CA GLY A 54 -6.90 -1.05 -15.93
C GLY A 54 -7.08 -1.71 -14.57
N GLN A 55 -6.92 -3.04 -14.48
CA GLN A 55 -6.93 -3.76 -13.21
C GLN A 55 -5.51 -4.03 -12.71
N THR A 56 -5.29 -3.80 -11.41
CA THR A 56 -4.02 -4.09 -10.74
C THR A 56 -4.12 -5.43 -10.03
N LYS A 57 -3.33 -6.40 -10.47
CA LYS A 57 -3.24 -7.70 -9.78
C LYS A 57 -2.21 -7.61 -8.66
N ILE A 58 -2.67 -7.81 -7.41
CA ILE A 58 -1.80 -7.87 -6.23
C ILE A 58 -1.73 -9.33 -5.74
N PRO A 59 -0.59 -10.02 -5.93
CA PRO A 59 -0.45 -11.40 -5.48
C PRO A 59 -0.32 -11.50 -3.95
N ASN A 60 -0.29 -12.73 -3.42
CA ASN A 60 -0.01 -13.04 -2.01
C ASN A 60 -1.01 -12.47 -0.98
N ALA A 61 -2.28 -12.35 -1.39
CA ALA A 61 -3.40 -12.05 -0.49
C ALA A 61 -4.26 -13.30 -0.27
N PHE A 62 -4.65 -13.55 0.98
CA PHE A 62 -5.38 -14.74 1.42
C PHE A 62 -6.62 -14.36 2.23
N LEU A 63 -7.77 -14.95 1.91
CA LEU A 63 -9.02 -14.73 2.63
C LEU A 63 -9.16 -15.74 3.78
N CYS A 64 -9.15 -15.25 5.01
CA CYS A 64 -9.61 -16.01 6.16
C CYS A 64 -11.15 -15.94 6.23
N LYS A 65 -11.84 -16.95 5.68
CA LYS A 65 -13.31 -17.00 5.63
C LYS A 65 -13.97 -16.90 7.02
N LYS A 66 -13.40 -17.57 8.03
CA LYS A 66 -13.93 -17.60 9.41
C LYS A 66 -14.12 -16.21 10.02
N TYR A 67 -13.17 -15.32 9.78
CA TYR A 67 -13.19 -13.95 10.34
C TYR A 67 -13.52 -12.89 9.28
N ASN A 68 -13.78 -13.31 8.03
CA ASN A 68 -13.99 -12.46 6.87
C ASN A 68 -12.91 -11.37 6.72
N LYS A 69 -11.63 -11.76 6.83
CA LYS A 69 -10.47 -10.86 6.72
C LYS A 69 -9.56 -11.31 5.58
N VAL A 70 -9.10 -10.36 4.78
CA VAL A 70 -8.01 -10.57 3.83
C VAL A 70 -6.70 -10.20 4.51
N ILE A 71 -5.72 -11.10 4.46
CA ILE A 71 -4.36 -10.89 4.96
C ILE A 71 -3.42 -11.09 3.79
N GLY A 72 -2.46 -10.20 3.60
CA GLY A 72 -1.45 -10.38 2.57
C GLY A 72 -0.07 -10.06 3.07
N VAL A 73 0.91 -10.73 2.47
CA VAL A 73 2.34 -10.48 2.67
C VAL A 73 2.88 -10.08 1.31
N PHE A 74 3.35 -8.85 1.22
CA PHE A 74 3.74 -8.25 -0.05
C PHE A 74 5.20 -7.85 0.00
N ASP A 75 5.92 -8.09 -1.09
CA ASP A 75 7.24 -7.51 -1.27
C ASP A 75 7.09 -6.00 -1.44
N VAL A 76 7.84 -5.25 -0.64
CA VAL A 76 7.96 -3.80 -0.78
C VAL A 76 8.99 -3.49 -1.85
N ARG A 77 8.59 -2.75 -2.88
CA ARG A 77 9.49 -2.25 -3.92
C ARG A 77 9.89 -0.81 -3.60
N LYS A 78 11.15 -0.47 -3.89
CA LYS A 78 11.60 0.93 -3.86
C LYS A 78 10.70 1.77 -4.77
N THR A 79 10.32 2.91 -4.24
CA THR A 79 9.34 3.81 -4.82
C THR A 79 9.98 4.65 -5.92
N PHE A 80 9.35 4.70 -7.09
CA PHE A 80 9.48 5.87 -7.96
C PHE A 80 8.59 6.95 -7.37
N SER A 81 9.10 8.14 -7.07
CA SER A 81 8.27 9.26 -6.63
C SER A 81 7.30 9.65 -7.75
N HIS A 82 6.14 9.02 -7.82
CA HIS A 82 5.06 9.53 -8.65
C HIS A 82 4.40 10.65 -7.87
N TYR A 83 4.76 11.88 -8.20
CA TYR A 83 3.85 12.99 -8.48
C TYR A 83 4.72 14.21 -8.86
N GLU A 84 4.96 14.41 -10.15
CA GLU A 84 4.98 15.79 -10.64
C GLU A 84 3.54 16.29 -10.53
N ALA A 85 3.37 17.40 -9.82
CA ALA A 85 2.08 18.08 -9.72
C ALA A 85 1.57 18.35 -11.14
N VAL A 86 0.38 17.84 -11.47
CA VAL A 86 -0.39 18.40 -12.58
C VAL A 86 -0.83 19.78 -12.11
N THR A 87 0.00 20.78 -12.37
CA THR A 87 -0.39 22.20 -12.32
C THR A 87 -1.52 22.38 -13.33
N LEU A 88 -2.70 22.76 -12.82
CA LEU A 88 -3.83 23.25 -13.60
C LEU A 88 -3.48 24.53 -14.35
#